data_AF-A0A2J7Q4E3-F1
#
_entry.id   AF-A0A2J7Q4E3-F1
#
_cell.length_a   1.000
_cell.length_b   1.000
_cell.length_c   1.000
_cell.angle_alpha   90.00
_cell.angle_beta   90.00
_cell.angle_gamma   90.00
#
_symmetry.space_group_name_H-M   'P 1'
#
loop_
_entity.id
_entity.type
_entity.pdbx_description
1 polymer ?
#
loop_
_entity_poly.entity_id
_entity_poly.type
_entity_poly.pdbx_seq_one_letter_code
_entity_poly.pdbx_strand_id
1 'polypeptide(L)'
;MSNSILRKVDSENRAFKSEWEHDYFFILNKDHKQQCLVCFQVLAVLKEYNLKRHYTTNHKQKFGKHSCESRKVVCDQLKKKLFQQKSLFTNETKQQEEALLASYFVTYELMKAKKALSDGELIKNCAIKMAEAFNENKVGNKFQTVPLSKQTVTRRLEDISNQISNNVKDIIANCSYSAIALDESIDVSDTNQLLLRHEIATFLREEVANSAELQKDFEDVELLRNLAFLTNITQHLNVLNLQLQGKKQTICQMVGFVDSFHKKLHLFKSALDKNNLLHFPCCRKLSEEEEGLEFRDYTEIIEDLSSEFDRRFNDFESFRPDISLFSNPIHCDIESQPGHLQLELCELQCDPSLNTSQVTGIDFWKLLSPERYPLLRNWALKLCSVFASTYICETAFSSLKHVKSKNRNRLSDVVLSHILRVATSQLEVDFISLVSSFMKPQCSH
;
A
#
# COMPACT_ATOMS: atom_id res chain seq x y z
N MET A 1 8.99 17.74 78.81
CA MET A 1 10.00 17.82 77.73
C MET A 1 9.71 16.67 76.78
N SER A 2 9.42 16.78 75.49
CA SER A 2 9.22 17.90 74.57
C SER A 2 8.62 17.23 73.32
N ASN A 3 7.41 17.61 72.92
CA ASN A 3 6.78 17.13 71.68
C ASN A 3 7.67 17.51 70.48
N SER A 4 8.33 16.53 69.86
CA SER A 4 8.98 16.70 68.57
C SER A 4 7.91 16.71 67.48
N ILE A 5 7.38 17.90 67.21
CA ILE A 5 6.59 18.14 66.01
C ILE A 5 7.54 17.92 64.82
N LEU A 6 7.45 16.75 64.19
CA LEU A 6 7.95 16.50 62.84
C LEU A 6 7.24 17.49 61.91
N ARG A 7 7.90 18.60 61.58
CA ARG A 7 7.40 19.55 60.59
C ARG A 7 7.35 18.85 59.23
N LYS A 8 6.15 18.47 58.79
CA LYS A 8 5.91 18.02 57.41
C LYS A 8 6.30 19.15 56.45
N VAL A 9 7.04 18.77 55.41
CA VAL A 9 7.69 19.65 54.43
C VAL A 9 6.70 20.38 53.53
N ASP A 10 5.41 20.02 53.59
CA ASP A 10 4.38 20.41 52.64
C ASP A 10 3.63 21.70 53.03
N SER A 11 3.88 22.26 54.23
CA SER A 11 3.17 23.44 54.75
C SER A 11 3.88 24.79 54.50
N GLU A 12 5.04 24.79 53.84
CA GLU A 12 5.68 26.01 53.37
C GLU A 12 5.30 26.19 51.90
N ASN A 13 4.50 27.21 51.57
CA ASN A 13 4.32 27.72 50.21
C ASN A 13 5.69 28.16 49.63
N ARG A 14 6.53 27.21 49.20
CA ARG A 14 7.85 27.44 48.64
C ARG A 14 7.71 27.79 47.16
N ALA A 15 7.08 28.92 46.89
CA ALA A 15 7.08 29.49 45.56
C ALA A 15 8.49 30.01 45.24
N PHE A 16 8.94 29.80 44.00
CA PHE A 16 10.17 30.40 43.50
C PHE A 16 10.00 31.93 43.43
N LYS A 17 10.93 32.69 44.00
CA LYS A 17 10.90 34.17 43.94
C LYS A 17 11.70 34.66 42.75
N SER A 18 11.15 35.60 41.98
CA SER A 18 11.82 36.23 40.83
C SER A 18 13.12 36.96 41.21
N GLU A 19 13.22 37.41 42.46
CA GLU A 19 14.43 38.01 43.04
C GLU A 19 15.63 37.05 42.98
N TRP A 20 15.38 35.74 43.16
CA TRP A 20 16.44 34.71 43.16
C TRP A 20 17.10 34.51 41.81
N GLU A 21 16.45 34.95 40.72
CA GLU A 21 17.05 34.97 39.39
C GLU A 21 18.24 35.93 39.32
N HIS A 22 18.12 37.06 39.99
CA HIS A 22 19.13 38.11 39.99
C HIS A 22 20.09 37.91 41.15
N ASP A 23 19.60 37.52 42.32
CA ASP A 23 20.42 37.38 43.53
C ASP A 23 21.34 36.16 43.47
N TYR A 24 20.86 35.04 42.92
CA TYR A 24 21.57 33.76 42.96
C TYR A 24 21.78 33.12 41.59
N PHE A 25 21.30 33.75 40.50
CA PHE A 25 21.35 33.21 39.13
C PHE A 25 20.65 31.84 39.00
N PHE A 26 19.44 31.71 39.54
CA PHE A 26 18.61 30.52 39.39
C PHE A 26 17.37 30.81 38.55
N ILE A 27 16.84 29.80 37.85
CA ILE A 27 15.52 29.85 37.19
C ILE A 27 14.76 28.57 37.48
N LEU A 28 13.45 28.57 37.24
CA LEU A 28 12.69 27.32 37.10
C LEU A 28 12.83 26.80 35.66
N ASN A 29 13.25 25.54 35.52
CA ASN A 29 13.24 24.84 34.23
C ASN A 29 11.82 24.37 33.84
N LYS A 30 11.67 23.74 32.67
CA LYS A 30 10.36 23.23 32.18
C LYS A 30 9.72 22.19 33.11
N ASP A 31 10.51 21.51 33.95
CA ASP A 31 10.04 20.52 34.93
C ASP A 31 9.75 21.16 36.30
N HIS A 32 9.66 22.49 36.37
CA HIS A 32 9.48 23.27 37.60
C HIS A 32 10.58 23.06 38.65
N LYS A 33 11.81 22.76 38.21
CA LYS A 33 12.99 22.58 39.09
C LYS A 33 13.94 23.77 39.00
N GLN A 34 14.50 24.16 40.15
CA GLN A 34 15.50 25.21 40.29
C GLN A 34 16.85 24.84 39.65
N GLN A 35 17.15 25.47 38.52
CA GLN A 35 18.37 25.27 37.76
C GLN A 35 19.30 26.49 37.89
N CYS A 36 20.57 26.27 38.21
CA CYS A 36 21.58 27.33 38.20
C CYS A 36 21.92 27.75 36.75
N LEU A 37 21.88 29.04 36.45
CA LEU A 37 22.22 29.60 35.13
C LEU A 37 23.72 29.56 34.80
N VAL A 38 24.58 29.37 35.81
CA VAL A 38 26.06 29.41 35.64
C VAL A 38 26.65 28.03 35.38
N CYS A 39 26.24 27.01 36.16
CA CYS A 39 26.77 25.65 36.03
C CYS A 39 25.71 24.59 35.65
N PHE A 40 24.47 25.02 35.38
CA PHE A 40 23.36 24.17 34.94
C PHE A 40 22.90 23.10 35.93
N GLN A 41 23.46 23.05 37.13
CA GLN A 41 23.07 22.11 38.19
C GLN A 41 21.63 22.39 38.68
N VAL A 42 20.84 21.32 38.81
CA VAL A 42 19.49 21.35 39.39
C VAL A 42 19.59 20.96 40.86
N LEU A 43 19.05 21.79 41.77
CA LEU A 43 19.04 21.46 43.20
C LEU A 43 17.82 20.60 43.53
N ALA A 44 17.96 19.64 44.45
CA ALA A 44 16.86 18.73 44.82
C ALA A 44 15.75 19.40 45.65
N VAL A 45 16.09 20.42 46.46
CA VAL A 45 15.16 21.05 47.40
C VAL A 45 15.10 22.56 47.19
N LEU A 46 13.90 23.08 46.88
CA LEU A 46 13.63 24.48 46.63
C LEU A 46 13.60 25.26 47.96
N LYS A 47 14.77 25.72 48.40
CA LYS A 47 14.92 26.59 49.58
C LYS A 47 15.95 27.66 49.28
N GLU A 48 15.65 28.91 49.63
CA GLU A 48 16.56 30.05 49.43
C GLU A 48 17.96 29.76 49.99
N TYR A 49 18.03 29.16 51.18
CA TYR A 49 19.30 28.73 51.78
C TYR A 49 20.16 27.86 50.84
N ASN A 50 19.56 26.92 50.12
CA ASN A 50 20.28 26.02 49.20
C ASN A 50 20.79 26.77 47.97
N LEU A 51 19.96 27.66 47.39
CA LEU A 51 20.33 28.49 46.24
C LEU A 51 21.45 29.45 46.62
N LYS A 52 21.30 30.14 47.75
CA LYS A 52 22.29 31.08 48.30
C LYS A 52 23.60 30.39 48.64
N ARG A 53 23.55 29.20 49.27
CA ARG A 53 24.74 28.40 49.57
C ARG A 53 25.45 28.01 48.29
N HIS A 54 24.73 27.44 47.31
CA HIS A 54 25.28 27.04 46.01
C HIS A 54 25.95 28.22 45.29
N TYR A 55 25.29 29.39 45.23
CA TYR A 55 25.87 30.59 44.64
C TYR A 55 27.11 31.05 45.40
N THR A 56 27.04 31.08 46.73
CA THR A 56 28.13 31.58 47.59
C THR A 56 29.38 30.72 47.49
N THR A 57 29.22 29.40 47.45
CA THR A 57 30.36 28.47 47.41
C THR A 57 30.97 28.36 46.03
N ASN A 58 30.16 28.39 44.96
CA ASN A 58 30.63 28.04 43.61
C ASN A 58 30.83 29.25 42.69
N HIS A 59 30.05 30.32 42.86
CA HIS A 59 29.92 31.39 41.86
C HIS A 59 30.24 32.79 42.39
N LYS A 60 30.22 33.01 43.71
CA LYS A 60 30.43 34.34 44.33
C LYS A 60 31.79 34.95 44.02
N GLN A 61 32.85 34.16 43.93
CA GLN A 61 34.18 34.67 43.60
C GLN A 61 34.22 35.35 42.22
N LYS A 62 33.46 34.80 41.26
CA LYS A 62 33.40 35.26 39.88
C LYS A 62 32.35 36.35 39.67
N PHE A 63 31.18 36.22 40.28
CA PHE A 63 30.02 37.09 40.03
C PHE A 63 29.68 38.05 41.18
N GLY A 64 30.44 38.03 42.28
CA GLY A 64 30.21 38.89 43.45
C GLY A 64 30.55 40.36 43.24
N LYS A 65 31.27 40.71 42.16
CA LYS A 65 31.64 42.09 41.81
C LYS A 65 30.52 42.86 41.07
N HIS A 66 29.48 42.15 40.60
CA HIS A 66 28.36 42.77 39.90
C HIS A 66 27.30 43.25 40.88
N SER A 67 27.01 44.55 40.87
CA SER A 67 25.96 45.18 41.66
C SER A 67 24.78 45.61 40.78
N CYS A 68 23.58 45.51 41.36
CA CYS A 68 22.33 46.05 40.82
C CYS A 68 22.12 45.77 39.32
N GLU A 69 22.10 46.80 38.48
CA GLU A 69 21.76 46.72 37.06
C GLU A 69 22.75 45.86 36.25
N SER A 70 24.04 45.89 36.59
CA SER A 70 25.05 45.04 35.93
C SER A 70 24.79 43.54 36.12
N ARG A 71 24.17 43.16 37.24
CA ARG A 71 23.83 41.78 37.59
C ARG A 71 22.64 41.28 36.79
N LYS A 72 21.65 42.14 36.51
CA LYS A 72 20.52 41.84 35.62
C LYS A 72 20.99 41.58 34.19
N VAL A 73 21.86 42.44 33.66
CA VAL A 73 22.45 42.25 32.31
C VAL A 73 23.19 40.91 32.20
N VAL A 74 23.98 40.53 33.22
CA VAL A 74 24.65 39.22 33.25
C VAL A 74 23.67 38.07 33.36
N CYS A 75 22.60 38.20 34.16
CA CYS A 75 21.55 37.20 34.25
C CYS A 75 20.85 36.99 32.89
N ASP A 76 20.50 38.06 32.20
CA ASP A 76 19.87 38.01 30.86
C ASP A 76 20.80 37.40 29.82
N GLN A 77 22.10 37.69 29.88
CA GLN A 77 23.10 37.04 29.01
C GLN A 77 23.21 35.54 29.28
N LEU A 78 23.19 35.11 30.55
CA LEU A 78 23.24 33.69 30.91
C LEU A 78 21.95 32.96 30.50
N LYS A 79 20.78 33.59 30.65
CA LYS A 79 19.50 33.08 30.14
C LYS A 79 19.54 32.92 28.62
N LYS A 80 20.04 33.93 27.88
CA LYS A 80 20.20 33.85 26.42
C LYS A 80 21.13 32.70 26.02
N LYS A 81 22.28 32.52 26.69
CA LYS A 81 23.20 31.40 26.42
C LYS A 81 22.57 30.03 26.69
N LEU A 82 21.86 29.89 27.81
CA LEU A 82 21.15 28.65 28.15
C LEU A 82 20.04 28.33 27.13
N PHE A 83 19.30 29.34 26.70
CA PHE A 83 18.27 29.18 25.67
C PHE A 83 18.88 28.79 24.31
N GLN A 84 19.96 29.45 23.91
CA GLN A 84 20.70 29.11 22.68
C GLN A 84 21.22 27.67 22.73
N GLN A 85 21.84 27.24 23.84
CA GLN A 85 22.32 25.87 23.98
C GLN A 85 21.18 24.84 23.90
N LYS A 86 20.07 25.08 24.60
CA LYS A 86 18.87 24.20 24.52
C LYS A 86 18.25 24.20 23.11
N SER A 87 18.25 25.34 22.42
CA SER A 87 17.77 25.46 21.04
C SER A 87 18.63 24.67 20.06
N LEU A 88 19.96 24.64 20.25
CA LEU A 88 20.85 23.86 19.40
C LEU A 88 20.58 22.35 19.53
N PHE A 89 20.51 21.84 20.77
CA PHE A 89 20.20 20.43 21.01
C PHE A 89 18.83 20.02 20.45
N THR A 90 17.80 20.85 20.67
CA THR A 90 16.45 20.55 20.13
C THR A 90 16.38 20.62 18.61
N ASN A 91 17.13 21.53 17.99
CA ASN A 91 17.24 21.60 16.53
C ASN A 91 17.99 20.40 15.93
N GLU A 92 19.06 19.93 16.59
CA GLU A 92 19.79 18.74 16.16
C GLU A 92 18.94 17.47 16.29
N THR A 93 18.21 17.28 17.39
CA THR A 93 17.27 16.16 17.55
C THR A 93 16.19 16.19 16.48
N LYS A 94 15.60 17.37 16.21
CA LYS A 94 14.59 17.52 15.17
C LYS A 94 15.14 17.21 13.77
N GLN A 95 16.37 17.66 13.46
CA GLN A 95 17.00 17.34 12.18
C GLN A 95 17.27 15.85 12.02
N GLN A 96 17.66 15.16 13.10
CA GLN A 96 17.83 13.70 13.11
C GLN A 96 16.50 12.97 12.89
N GLU A 97 15.41 13.42 13.52
CA GLU A 97 14.06 12.90 13.30
C GLU A 97 13.61 13.07 11.85
N GLU A 98 13.76 14.28 11.29
CA GLU A 98 13.42 14.57 9.89
C GLU A 98 14.24 13.72 8.92
N ALA A 99 15.54 13.56 9.16
CA ALA A 99 16.42 12.72 8.35
C ALA A 99 16.05 11.23 8.46
N LEU A 100 15.69 10.77 9.65
CA LEU A 100 15.24 9.40 9.88
C LEU A 100 13.92 9.14 9.14
N LEU A 101 12.95 10.04 9.26
CA LEU A 101 11.67 9.97 8.56
C LEU A 101 11.86 9.94 7.03
N ALA A 102 12.73 10.81 6.50
CA ALA A 102 13.09 10.80 5.08
C ALA A 102 13.69 9.45 4.64
N SER A 103 14.51 8.80 5.48
CA SER A 103 15.08 7.48 5.16
C SER A 103 14.01 6.39 5.03
N TYR A 104 12.95 6.45 5.84
CA TYR A 104 11.81 5.53 5.74
C TYR A 104 11.02 5.75 4.45
N PHE A 105 10.71 7.00 4.12
CA PHE A 105 9.99 7.33 2.89
C PHE A 105 10.73 6.84 1.64
N VAL A 106 12.02 7.16 1.53
CA VAL A 106 12.83 6.72 0.37
C VAL A 106 12.94 5.19 0.31
N THR A 107 13.09 4.53 1.46
CA THR A 107 13.13 3.06 1.50
C THR A 107 11.80 2.46 1.03
N TYR A 108 10.67 2.99 1.50
CA TYR A 108 9.35 2.53 1.07
C TYR A 108 9.17 2.65 -0.44
N GLU A 109 9.47 3.82 -1.02
CA GLU A 109 9.38 4.06 -2.47
C GLU A 109 10.29 3.13 -3.28
N LEU A 110 11.53 2.92 -2.82
CA LEU A 110 12.44 1.95 -3.43
C LEU A 110 11.81 0.55 -3.50
N MET A 111 11.17 0.11 -2.41
CA MET A 111 10.57 -1.23 -2.33
C MET A 111 9.30 -1.32 -3.18
N LYS A 112 8.45 -0.28 -3.20
CA LYS A 112 7.28 -0.20 -4.08
C LYS A 112 7.68 -0.22 -5.56
N ALA A 113 8.77 0.45 -5.91
CA ALA A 113 9.37 0.41 -7.26
C ALA A 113 10.18 -0.87 -7.53
N LYS A 114 10.26 -1.79 -6.56
CA LYS A 114 10.98 -3.07 -6.63
C LYS A 114 12.44 -2.84 -7.07
N LYS A 115 13.10 -1.81 -6.54
CA LYS A 115 14.48 -1.39 -6.86
C LYS A 115 15.48 -2.06 -5.89
N ALA A 116 16.77 -2.00 -6.22
CA ALA A 116 17.78 -2.66 -5.39
C ALA A 116 18.02 -1.87 -4.09
N LEU A 117 18.35 -2.57 -3.00
CA LEU A 117 18.62 -1.93 -1.70
C LEU A 117 19.83 -0.98 -1.74
N SER A 118 20.75 -1.20 -2.68
CA SER A 118 21.91 -0.34 -2.93
C SER A 118 21.56 0.97 -3.62
N ASP A 119 20.37 1.08 -4.24
CA ASP A 119 19.98 2.25 -5.01
C ASP A 119 19.70 3.47 -4.13
N GLY A 120 19.57 3.29 -2.80
CA GLY A 120 19.38 4.39 -1.84
C GLY A 120 20.48 5.46 -1.91
N GLU A 121 21.74 5.05 -2.04
CA GLU A 121 22.87 6.00 -2.15
C GLU A 121 22.82 6.78 -3.47
N LEU A 122 22.40 6.12 -4.56
CA LEU A 122 22.21 6.78 -5.85
C LEU A 122 21.10 7.82 -5.77
N ILE A 123 19.95 7.49 -5.17
CA ILE A 123 18.83 8.42 -4.97
C ILE A 123 19.27 9.63 -4.16
N LYS A 124 20.01 9.40 -3.07
CA LYS A 124 20.57 10.47 -2.23
C LYS A 124 21.45 11.41 -3.05
N ASN A 125 22.38 10.87 -3.83
CA ASN A 125 23.27 11.66 -4.67
C ASN A 125 22.52 12.46 -5.74
N CYS A 126 21.48 11.88 -6.34
CA CYS A 126 20.60 12.60 -7.27
C CYS A 126 19.89 13.76 -6.58
N ALA A 127 19.33 13.56 -5.39
CA ALA A 127 18.64 14.61 -4.63
C ALA A 127 19.57 15.79 -4.29
N ILE A 128 20.81 15.51 -3.91
CA ILE A 128 21.83 16.54 -3.63
C ILE A 128 22.15 17.35 -4.89
N LYS A 129 22.45 16.67 -6.01
CA LYS A 129 22.77 17.34 -7.28
C LYS A 129 21.61 18.19 -7.81
N MET A 130 20.37 17.74 -7.62
CA MET A 130 19.19 18.53 -7.97
C MET A 130 19.10 19.80 -7.12
N ALA A 131 19.31 19.70 -5.80
CA ALA A 131 19.32 20.87 -4.92
C ALA A 131 20.41 21.88 -5.29
N GLU A 132 21.61 21.40 -5.65
CA GLU A 132 22.71 22.23 -6.14
C GLU A 132 22.33 22.99 -7.43
N ALA A 133 21.65 22.34 -8.37
CA ALA A 133 21.20 22.97 -9.61
C ALA A 133 20.17 24.10 -9.39
N PHE A 134 19.36 24.01 -8.33
CA PHE A 134 18.44 25.08 -7.93
C PHE A 134 19.09 26.15 -7.04
N ASN A 135 20.39 26.06 -6.77
CA ASN A 135 21.12 26.90 -5.80
C ASN A 135 20.61 26.76 -4.35
N GLU A 136 19.95 25.66 -4.02
CA GLU A 136 19.37 25.36 -2.70
C GLU A 136 20.34 24.54 -1.83
N ASN A 137 21.56 25.05 -1.64
CA ASN A 137 22.65 24.34 -0.95
C ASN A 137 22.29 23.94 0.50
N LYS A 138 21.44 24.71 1.18
CA LYS A 138 20.94 24.37 2.53
C LYS A 138 20.11 23.09 2.51
N VAL A 139 19.30 22.89 1.47
CA VAL A 139 18.49 21.69 1.28
C VAL A 139 19.39 20.50 0.89
N GLY A 140 20.36 20.73 0.01
CA GLY A 140 21.38 19.73 -0.34
C GLY A 140 22.11 19.18 0.89
N ASN A 141 22.53 20.05 1.80
CA ASN A 141 23.16 19.66 3.07
C ASN A 141 22.22 18.82 3.96
N LYS A 142 20.90 19.09 3.96
CA LYS A 142 19.93 18.23 4.67
C LYS A 142 19.81 16.86 4.04
N PHE A 143 19.86 16.74 2.71
CA PHE A 143 19.84 15.43 2.05
C PHE A 143 21.08 14.61 2.37
N GLN A 144 22.25 15.25 2.52
CA GLN A 144 23.47 14.59 2.96
C GLN A 144 23.33 13.91 4.33
N THR A 145 22.50 14.44 5.24
CA THR A 145 22.27 13.84 6.56
C THR A 145 21.35 12.62 6.53
N VAL A 146 20.61 12.38 5.43
CA VAL A 146 19.70 11.22 5.33
C VAL A 146 20.50 9.92 5.17
N PRO A 147 20.32 8.92 6.06
CA PRO A 147 21.06 7.68 5.98
C PRO A 147 20.40 6.71 4.97
N LEU A 148 21.04 6.50 3.82
CA LEU A 148 20.52 5.68 2.71
C LEU A 148 21.52 4.61 2.21
N SER A 149 22.49 4.26 3.05
CA SER A 149 23.38 3.13 2.78
C SER A 149 22.57 1.83 2.65
N LYS A 150 23.09 0.85 1.91
CA LYS A 150 22.45 -0.47 1.75
C LYS A 150 22.06 -1.08 3.10
N GLN A 151 22.92 -0.98 4.12
CA GLN A 151 22.64 -1.50 5.46
C GLN A 151 21.49 -0.75 6.14
N THR A 152 21.44 0.58 6.02
CA THR A 152 20.32 1.35 6.57
C THR A 152 19.02 1.01 5.86
N VAL A 153 19.01 0.98 4.52
CA VAL A 153 17.82 0.64 3.73
C VAL A 153 17.31 -0.76 4.11
N THR A 154 18.20 -1.74 4.31
CA THR A 154 17.80 -3.09 4.79
C THR A 154 17.12 -3.04 6.16
N ARG A 155 17.66 -2.28 7.13
CA ARG A 155 17.06 -2.14 8.47
C ARG A 155 15.70 -1.45 8.41
N ARG A 156 15.58 -0.36 7.64
CA ARG A 156 14.32 0.36 7.44
C ARG A 156 13.28 -0.53 6.76
N LEU A 157 13.69 -1.33 5.79
CA LEU A 157 12.83 -2.33 5.16
C LEU A 157 12.29 -3.33 6.18
N GLU A 158 13.13 -3.84 7.08
CA GLU A 158 12.72 -4.77 8.13
C GLU A 158 11.69 -4.13 9.08
N ASP A 159 11.94 -2.91 9.55
CA ASP A 159 11.00 -2.16 10.40
C ASP A 159 9.63 -1.99 9.72
N ILE A 160 9.62 -1.53 8.47
CA ILE A 160 8.39 -1.35 7.66
C ILE A 160 7.67 -2.69 7.48
N SER A 161 8.41 -3.72 7.09
CA SER A 161 7.89 -5.07 6.88
C SER A 161 7.25 -5.63 8.15
N ASN A 162 7.88 -5.40 9.31
CA ASN A 162 7.37 -5.85 10.61
C ASN A 162 6.10 -5.09 11.00
N GLN A 163 6.03 -3.77 10.76
CA GLN A 163 4.81 -3.01 11.00
C GLN A 163 3.66 -3.51 10.11
N ILE A 164 3.90 -3.73 8.82
CA ILE A 164 2.90 -4.31 7.90
C ILE A 164 2.47 -5.70 8.40
N SER A 165 3.41 -6.54 8.81
CA SER A 165 3.14 -7.89 9.33
C SER A 165 2.23 -7.85 10.57
N ASN A 166 2.51 -6.93 11.50
CA ASN A 166 1.69 -6.76 12.69
C ASN A 166 0.30 -6.20 12.35
N ASN A 167 0.22 -5.20 11.46
CA ASN A 167 -1.06 -4.67 11.00
C ASN A 167 -1.92 -5.76 10.34
N VAL A 168 -1.34 -6.65 9.54
CA VAL A 168 -2.05 -7.80 8.96
C VAL A 168 -2.55 -8.75 10.05
N LYS A 169 -1.73 -9.06 11.07
CA LYS A 169 -2.15 -9.91 12.19
C LYS A 169 -3.32 -9.29 12.96
N ASP A 170 -3.28 -7.99 13.20
CA ASP A 170 -4.34 -7.26 13.90
C ASP A 170 -5.63 -7.23 13.06
N ILE A 171 -5.52 -7.04 11.74
CA ILE A 171 -6.66 -7.13 10.83
C ILE A 171 -7.27 -8.54 10.87
N ILE A 172 -6.45 -9.59 10.78
CA ILE A 172 -6.91 -10.98 10.82
C ILE A 172 -7.58 -11.30 12.16
N ALA A 173 -6.99 -10.85 13.28
CA ALA A 173 -7.54 -11.08 14.62
C ALA A 173 -8.92 -10.43 14.82
N ASN A 174 -9.22 -9.36 14.08
CA ASN A 174 -10.47 -8.61 14.18
C ASN A 174 -11.43 -8.85 13.01
N CYS A 175 -11.06 -9.66 12.02
CA CYS A 175 -11.92 -9.95 10.88
C CYS A 175 -12.89 -11.10 11.20
N SER A 176 -14.16 -10.94 10.80
CA SER A 176 -15.17 -12.00 10.96
C SER A 176 -15.03 -13.12 9.93
N TYR A 177 -14.48 -12.79 8.75
CA TYR A 177 -14.29 -13.71 7.64
C TYR A 177 -12.99 -13.42 6.92
N SER A 178 -12.33 -14.49 6.47
CA SER A 178 -11.13 -14.45 5.64
C SER A 178 -11.17 -15.62 4.67
N ALA A 179 -10.71 -15.41 3.43
CA ALA A 179 -10.47 -16.49 2.49
C ALA A 179 -8.96 -16.69 2.29
N ILE A 180 -8.60 -17.87 1.81
CA ILE A 180 -7.24 -18.19 1.37
C ILE A 180 -7.35 -18.68 -0.06
N ALA A 181 -6.66 -18.00 -0.97
CA ALA A 181 -6.45 -18.46 -2.33
C ALA A 181 -5.08 -19.13 -2.42
N LEU A 182 -5.05 -20.34 -2.96
CA LEU A 182 -3.82 -21.07 -3.28
C LEU A 182 -3.71 -21.14 -4.80
N ASP A 183 -2.53 -20.84 -5.31
CA ASP A 183 -2.25 -20.87 -6.74
C ASP A 183 -0.93 -21.61 -6.97
N GLU A 184 -0.93 -22.50 -7.97
CA GLU A 184 0.24 -23.25 -8.40
C GLU A 184 0.79 -22.57 -9.65
N SER A 185 2.01 -22.01 -9.56
CA SER A 185 2.54 -21.23 -10.68
C SER A 185 2.84 -22.12 -11.89
N ILE A 186 2.20 -21.85 -13.03
CA ILE A 186 2.63 -22.35 -14.33
C ILE A 186 3.25 -21.17 -15.08
N ASP A 187 4.41 -21.39 -15.70
CA ASP A 187 5.21 -20.34 -16.33
C ASP A 187 4.47 -19.77 -17.55
N VAL A 188 4.10 -18.48 -17.51
CA VAL A 188 3.50 -17.78 -18.65
C VAL A 188 4.60 -17.10 -19.45
N SER A 189 5.03 -17.73 -20.55
CA SER A 189 5.77 -17.06 -21.61
C SER A 189 4.80 -16.58 -22.69
N ASP A 190 4.40 -15.31 -22.59
CA ASP A 190 3.58 -14.62 -23.58
C ASP A 190 4.44 -13.98 -24.67
N THR A 191 4.22 -14.38 -25.93
CA THR A 191 4.36 -13.48 -27.10
C THR A 191 3.49 -14.04 -28.23
N ASN A 192 2.37 -13.37 -28.55
CA ASN A 192 1.58 -13.68 -29.75
C ASN A 192 2.03 -12.78 -30.92
N GLN A 193 2.50 -13.40 -32.00
CA GLN A 193 2.97 -12.76 -33.22
C GLN A 193 1.98 -13.02 -34.36
N LEU A 194 0.99 -12.14 -34.58
CA LEU A 194 0.13 -12.30 -35.77
C LEU A 194 -0.41 -11.01 -36.40
N LEU A 195 0.21 -9.86 -36.12
CA LEU A 195 -0.15 -8.57 -36.75
C LEU A 195 0.68 -8.22 -37.98
N LEU A 196 1.50 -9.13 -38.50
CA LEU A 196 2.49 -8.86 -39.55
C LEU A 196 2.35 -9.80 -40.77
N ARG A 197 1.15 -10.32 -41.11
CA ARG A 197 0.97 -11.34 -42.17
C ARG A 197 1.63 -10.96 -43.50
N HIS A 198 1.40 -9.75 -44.01
CA HIS A 198 1.96 -9.33 -45.29
C HIS A 198 3.45 -9.00 -45.19
N GLU A 199 3.88 -8.44 -44.07
CA GLU A 199 5.26 -8.09 -43.79
C GLU A 199 6.12 -9.34 -43.56
N ILE A 200 5.59 -10.36 -42.90
CA ILE A 200 6.21 -11.68 -42.69
C ILE A 200 6.27 -12.44 -44.01
N ALA A 201 5.18 -12.50 -44.78
CA ALA A 201 5.21 -13.16 -46.09
C ALA A 201 6.20 -12.47 -47.05
N THR A 202 6.29 -11.13 -47.02
CA THR A 202 7.25 -10.36 -47.83
C THR A 202 8.68 -10.55 -47.33
N PHE A 203 8.91 -10.50 -46.02
CA PHE A 203 10.22 -10.78 -45.41
C PHE A 203 10.70 -12.21 -45.69
N LEU A 204 9.82 -13.21 -45.59
CA LEU A 204 10.14 -14.60 -45.91
C LEU A 204 10.42 -14.81 -47.40
N ARG A 205 9.80 -14.02 -48.29
CA ARG A 205 10.10 -13.98 -49.73
C ARG A 205 11.45 -13.34 -50.06
N GLU A 206 11.83 -12.30 -49.32
CA GLU A 206 12.99 -11.47 -49.64
C GLU A 206 14.28 -11.91 -48.92
N GLU A 207 14.21 -12.45 -47.69
CA GLU A 207 15.38 -12.56 -46.79
C GLU A 207 15.69 -13.99 -46.28
N VAL A 208 14.88 -15.02 -46.56
CA VAL A 208 15.07 -16.38 -45.98
C VAL A 208 15.09 -17.49 -47.05
N ALA A 209 16.27 -18.04 -47.32
CA ALA A 209 16.51 -19.01 -48.40
C ALA A 209 15.89 -20.43 -48.23
N ASN A 210 15.31 -20.75 -47.06
CA ASN A 210 14.75 -22.07 -46.72
C ASN A 210 13.31 -21.99 -46.17
N SER A 211 12.48 -21.07 -46.68
CA SER A 211 11.11 -20.83 -46.22
C SER A 211 10.01 -21.50 -47.05
N ALA A 212 10.36 -22.34 -48.04
CA ALA A 212 9.42 -22.84 -49.06
C ALA A 212 8.20 -23.62 -48.50
N GLU A 213 8.34 -24.37 -47.41
CA GLU A 213 7.22 -25.03 -46.73
C GLU A 213 6.29 -24.02 -46.03
N LEU A 214 6.86 -23.11 -45.21
CA LEU A 214 6.08 -22.03 -44.59
C LEU A 214 5.41 -21.12 -45.63
N GLN A 215 6.06 -20.89 -46.77
CA GLN A 215 5.50 -20.09 -47.86
C GLN A 215 4.24 -20.74 -48.44
N LYS A 216 4.28 -22.07 -48.63
CA LYS A 216 3.13 -22.84 -49.11
C LYS A 216 1.98 -22.84 -48.11
N ASP A 217 2.30 -22.88 -46.82
CA ASP A 217 1.32 -22.78 -45.74
C ASP A 217 0.62 -21.41 -45.73
N PHE A 218 1.32 -20.31 -46.00
CA PHE A 218 0.73 -18.95 -46.10
C PHE A 218 -0.07 -18.69 -47.39
N GLU A 219 -0.06 -19.62 -48.34
CA GLU A 219 -0.87 -19.62 -49.56
C GLU A 219 -2.03 -20.64 -49.49
N ASP A 220 -2.05 -21.52 -48.48
CA ASP A 220 -3.13 -22.50 -48.27
C ASP A 220 -4.39 -21.80 -47.71
N VAL A 221 -5.42 -21.73 -48.55
CA VAL A 221 -6.71 -21.10 -48.24
C VAL A 221 -7.40 -21.76 -47.02
N GLU A 222 -7.28 -23.07 -46.84
CA GLU A 222 -7.87 -23.79 -45.71
C GLU A 222 -7.15 -23.43 -44.41
N LEU A 223 -5.81 -23.39 -44.44
CA LEU A 223 -5.01 -22.98 -43.29
C LEU A 223 -5.30 -21.53 -42.91
N LEU A 224 -5.37 -20.63 -43.90
CA LEU A 224 -5.71 -19.23 -43.68
C LEU A 224 -7.12 -19.06 -43.11
N ARG A 225 -8.09 -19.87 -43.54
CA ARG A 225 -9.46 -19.89 -42.99
C ARG A 225 -9.45 -20.25 -41.50
N ASN A 226 -8.77 -21.35 -41.16
CA ASN A 226 -8.59 -21.81 -39.78
C ASN A 226 -7.90 -20.75 -38.92
N LEU A 227 -6.82 -20.16 -39.43
CA LEU A 227 -6.04 -19.15 -38.73
C LEU A 227 -6.83 -17.87 -38.49
N ALA A 228 -7.60 -17.40 -39.49
CA ALA A 228 -8.44 -16.21 -39.35
C ALA A 228 -9.51 -16.40 -38.27
N PHE A 229 -10.17 -17.56 -38.26
CA PHE A 229 -11.15 -17.92 -37.24
C PHE A 229 -10.51 -18.00 -35.85
N LEU A 230 -9.41 -18.75 -35.70
CA LEU A 230 -8.68 -18.88 -34.44
C LEU A 230 -8.22 -17.52 -33.92
N THR A 231 -7.72 -16.63 -34.79
CA THR A 231 -7.30 -15.29 -34.41
C THR A 231 -8.45 -14.47 -33.82
N ASN A 232 -9.64 -14.55 -34.41
CA ASN A 232 -10.80 -13.83 -33.87
C ASN A 232 -11.31 -14.43 -32.56
N ILE A 233 -11.41 -15.75 -32.44
CA ILE A 233 -11.84 -16.39 -31.20
C ILE A 233 -10.84 -16.19 -30.06
N THR A 234 -9.54 -16.33 -30.32
CA THR A 234 -8.51 -16.06 -29.32
C THR A 234 -8.49 -14.59 -28.91
N GLN A 235 -8.77 -13.65 -29.82
CA GLN A 235 -8.92 -12.24 -29.46
C GLN A 235 -10.12 -11.99 -28.54
N HIS A 236 -11.27 -12.61 -28.82
CA HIS A 236 -12.45 -12.55 -27.94
C HIS A 236 -12.16 -13.16 -26.57
N LEU A 237 -11.49 -14.32 -26.52
CA LEU A 237 -11.05 -14.97 -25.28
C LEU A 237 -10.04 -14.10 -24.52
N ASN A 238 -9.12 -13.42 -25.22
CA ASN A 238 -8.17 -12.52 -24.60
C ASN A 238 -8.87 -11.30 -23.96
N VAL A 239 -9.91 -10.76 -24.59
CA VAL A 239 -10.75 -9.72 -23.97
C VAL A 239 -11.35 -10.22 -22.66
N LEU A 240 -11.95 -11.42 -22.66
CA LEU A 240 -12.47 -12.02 -21.42
C LEU A 240 -11.35 -12.21 -20.38
N ASN A 241 -10.21 -12.77 -20.78
CA ASN A 241 -9.06 -13.00 -19.90
C ASN A 241 -8.61 -11.70 -19.21
N LEU A 242 -8.51 -10.61 -19.98
CA LEU A 242 -8.18 -9.29 -19.43
C LEU A 242 -9.27 -8.76 -18.49
N GLN A 243 -10.55 -9.07 -18.74
CA GLN A 243 -11.65 -8.72 -17.83
C GLN A 243 -11.61 -9.52 -16.53
N LEU A 244 -11.19 -10.79 -16.58
CA LEU A 244 -11.00 -11.65 -15.39
C LEU A 244 -9.71 -11.33 -14.61
N GLN A 245 -8.88 -10.45 -15.16
CA GLN A 245 -7.70 -9.92 -14.50
C GLN A 245 -7.98 -8.54 -13.93
N GLY A 246 -7.30 -8.21 -12.84
CA GLY A 246 -7.36 -6.88 -12.25
C GLY A 246 -7.63 -6.89 -10.74
N LYS A 247 -7.53 -5.69 -10.16
CA LYS A 247 -7.73 -5.50 -8.72
C LYS A 247 -9.18 -5.14 -8.42
N LYS A 248 -9.63 -5.49 -7.22
CA LYS A 248 -10.93 -5.08 -6.64
C LYS A 248 -12.16 -5.59 -7.42
N GLN A 249 -12.02 -6.69 -8.15
CA GLN A 249 -13.16 -7.34 -8.78
C GLN A 249 -13.83 -8.29 -7.79
N THR A 250 -15.16 -8.28 -7.77
CA THR A 250 -15.95 -9.21 -6.95
C THR A 250 -16.28 -10.48 -7.72
N ILE A 251 -16.63 -11.55 -6.99
CA ILE A 251 -17.12 -12.78 -7.62
C ILE A 251 -18.33 -12.51 -8.51
N CYS A 252 -19.26 -11.64 -8.09
CA CYS A 252 -20.43 -11.25 -8.88
C CYS A 252 -20.05 -10.64 -10.23
N GLN A 253 -19.03 -9.78 -10.27
CA GLN A 253 -18.54 -9.18 -11.50
C GLN A 253 -17.89 -10.21 -12.43
N MET A 254 -17.08 -11.12 -11.86
CA MET A 254 -16.42 -12.17 -12.64
C MET A 254 -17.40 -13.13 -13.27
N VAL A 255 -18.39 -13.59 -12.51
CA VAL A 255 -19.47 -14.42 -13.03
C VAL A 255 -20.21 -13.69 -14.15
N GLY A 256 -20.51 -12.40 -13.98
CA GLY A 256 -21.11 -11.58 -15.03
C GLY A 256 -20.27 -11.48 -16.32
N PHE A 257 -18.93 -11.44 -16.22
CA PHE A 257 -18.06 -11.46 -17.40
C PHE A 257 -18.09 -12.82 -18.11
N VAL A 258 -18.05 -13.92 -17.37
CA VAL A 258 -18.15 -15.29 -17.91
C VAL A 258 -19.50 -15.47 -18.61
N ASP A 259 -20.61 -15.10 -17.95
CA ASP A 259 -21.97 -15.21 -18.53
C ASP A 259 -22.12 -14.37 -19.79
N SER A 260 -21.58 -13.14 -19.77
CA SER A 260 -21.60 -12.27 -20.94
C SER A 260 -20.86 -12.90 -22.10
N PHE A 261 -19.71 -13.53 -21.85
CA PHE A 261 -18.95 -14.22 -22.88
C PHE A 261 -19.67 -15.47 -23.40
N HIS A 262 -20.24 -16.28 -22.51
CA HIS A 262 -21.03 -17.45 -22.88
C HIS A 262 -22.22 -17.06 -23.79
N LYS A 263 -22.95 -15.99 -23.46
CA LYS A 263 -23.98 -15.41 -24.35
C LYS A 263 -23.42 -14.93 -25.69
N LYS A 264 -22.19 -14.42 -25.73
CA LYS A 264 -21.52 -14.06 -26.99
C LYS A 264 -21.21 -15.29 -27.83
N LEU A 265 -20.82 -16.44 -27.23
CA LEU A 265 -20.61 -17.68 -27.98
C LEU A 265 -21.90 -18.12 -28.69
N HIS A 266 -23.05 -18.07 -28.03
CA HIS A 266 -24.34 -18.33 -28.69
C HIS A 266 -24.65 -17.35 -29.83
N LEU A 267 -24.33 -16.07 -29.65
CA LEU A 267 -24.46 -15.06 -30.71
C LEU A 267 -23.51 -15.35 -31.88
N PHE A 268 -22.28 -15.73 -31.61
CA PHE A 268 -21.26 -16.07 -32.60
C PHE A 268 -21.66 -17.29 -33.41
N LYS A 269 -22.15 -18.35 -32.76
CA LYS A 269 -22.73 -19.52 -33.40
C LYS A 269 -23.85 -19.13 -34.36
N SER A 270 -24.84 -18.38 -33.86
CA SER A 270 -25.99 -17.92 -34.66
C SER A 270 -25.60 -17.02 -35.83
N ALA A 271 -24.49 -16.28 -35.69
CA ALA A 271 -23.94 -15.44 -36.75
C ALA A 271 -23.23 -16.28 -37.81
N LEU A 272 -22.38 -17.24 -37.40
CA LEU A 272 -21.67 -18.15 -38.30
C LEU A 272 -22.62 -19.03 -39.10
N ASP A 273 -23.71 -19.54 -38.51
CA ASP A 273 -24.75 -20.31 -39.22
C ASP A 273 -25.34 -19.54 -40.42
N LYS A 274 -25.40 -18.21 -40.30
CA LYS A 274 -25.88 -17.28 -41.35
C LYS A 274 -24.74 -16.72 -42.21
N ASN A 275 -23.52 -17.25 -42.04
CA ASN A 275 -22.27 -16.74 -42.60
C ASN A 275 -22.05 -15.22 -42.35
N ASN A 276 -22.56 -14.70 -41.23
CA ASN A 276 -22.44 -13.30 -40.85
C ASN A 276 -21.14 -13.05 -40.07
N LEU A 277 -20.16 -12.48 -40.76
CA LEU A 277 -18.81 -12.22 -40.23
C LEU A 277 -18.71 -10.89 -39.46
N LEU A 278 -19.81 -10.34 -38.94
CA LEU A 278 -19.83 -9.05 -38.21
C LEU A 278 -18.87 -9.03 -37.01
N HIS A 279 -18.78 -10.15 -36.28
CA HIS A 279 -17.94 -10.29 -35.09
C HIS A 279 -16.59 -10.97 -35.37
N PHE A 280 -16.29 -11.26 -36.64
CA PHE A 280 -15.11 -11.97 -37.10
C PHE A 280 -14.35 -11.14 -38.15
N PRO A 281 -13.66 -10.07 -37.75
CA PRO A 281 -13.02 -9.14 -38.67
C PRO A 281 -11.89 -9.76 -39.50
N CYS A 282 -11.18 -10.79 -39.00
CA CYS A 282 -10.15 -11.49 -39.78
C CYS A 282 -10.79 -12.40 -40.82
N CYS A 283 -11.83 -13.15 -40.45
CA CYS A 283 -12.60 -13.96 -41.40
C CYS A 283 -13.23 -13.09 -42.50
N ARG A 284 -13.79 -11.93 -42.13
CA ARG A 284 -14.39 -10.99 -43.09
C ARG A 284 -13.37 -10.49 -44.11
N LYS A 285 -12.20 -10.02 -43.62
CA LYS A 285 -11.12 -9.59 -44.51
C LYS A 285 -10.71 -10.70 -45.48
N LEU A 286 -10.56 -11.93 -44.98
CA LEU A 286 -10.23 -13.07 -45.84
C LEU A 286 -11.33 -13.36 -46.89
N SER A 287 -12.61 -13.26 -46.52
CA SER A 287 -13.72 -13.43 -47.49
C SER A 287 -13.86 -12.28 -48.50
N GLU A 288 -13.29 -11.11 -48.20
CA GLU A 288 -13.20 -9.98 -49.14
C GLU A 288 -12.03 -10.16 -50.12
N GLU A 289 -10.96 -10.86 -49.69
CA GLU A 289 -9.79 -11.20 -50.50
C GLU A 289 -10.02 -12.42 -51.40
N GLU A 290 -10.76 -13.43 -50.91
CA GLU A 290 -11.01 -14.70 -51.58
C GLU A 290 -12.52 -14.96 -51.73
N GLU A 291 -13.01 -15.03 -52.97
CA GLU A 291 -14.42 -15.23 -53.27
C GLU A 291 -14.92 -16.63 -52.88
N GLY A 292 -16.13 -16.71 -52.31
CA GLY A 292 -16.81 -17.98 -52.04
C GLY A 292 -16.44 -18.67 -50.73
N LEU A 293 -15.65 -18.03 -49.87
CA LEU A 293 -15.34 -18.57 -48.54
C LEU A 293 -16.55 -18.48 -47.59
N GLU A 294 -16.82 -19.61 -46.94
CA GLU A 294 -17.81 -19.72 -45.88
C GLU A 294 -17.16 -20.23 -44.59
N PHE A 295 -17.72 -19.84 -43.45
CA PHE A 295 -17.21 -20.18 -42.11
C PHE A 295 -18.26 -20.92 -41.27
N ARG A 296 -19.27 -21.52 -41.91
CA ARG A 296 -20.39 -22.21 -41.25
C ARG A 296 -19.96 -23.48 -40.51
N ASP A 297 -18.92 -24.13 -41.01
CA ASP A 297 -18.28 -25.32 -40.44
C ASP A 297 -17.70 -25.06 -39.04
N TYR A 298 -17.28 -23.82 -38.74
CA TYR A 298 -16.76 -23.46 -37.41
C TYR A 298 -17.84 -23.34 -36.32
N THR A 299 -19.13 -23.40 -36.67
CA THR A 299 -20.24 -23.43 -35.70
C THR A 299 -20.04 -24.56 -34.67
N GLU A 300 -19.57 -25.74 -35.10
CA GLU A 300 -19.32 -26.88 -34.21
C GLU A 300 -18.25 -26.55 -33.16
N ILE A 301 -17.16 -25.88 -33.56
CA ILE A 301 -16.10 -25.46 -32.64
C ILE A 301 -16.62 -24.45 -31.60
N ILE A 302 -17.52 -23.55 -31.99
CA ILE A 302 -18.14 -22.61 -31.05
C ILE A 302 -19.06 -23.33 -30.07
N GLU A 303 -19.78 -24.35 -30.52
CA GLU A 303 -20.63 -25.17 -29.65
C GLU A 303 -19.80 -25.97 -28.64
N ASP A 304 -18.69 -26.57 -29.08
CA ASP A 304 -17.76 -27.28 -28.21
C ASP A 304 -17.16 -26.32 -27.17
N LEU A 305 -16.73 -25.13 -27.60
CA LEU A 305 -16.21 -24.11 -26.70
C LEU A 305 -17.28 -23.66 -25.69
N SER A 306 -18.53 -23.48 -26.13
CA SER A 306 -19.65 -23.14 -25.23
C SER A 306 -19.87 -24.24 -24.19
N SER A 307 -19.87 -25.49 -24.61
CA SER A 307 -20.03 -26.66 -23.74
C SER A 307 -18.89 -26.77 -22.72
N GLU A 308 -17.66 -26.44 -23.12
CA GLU A 308 -16.51 -26.39 -22.21
C GLU A 308 -16.63 -25.26 -21.18
N PHE A 309 -17.23 -24.12 -21.53
CA PHE A 309 -17.56 -23.07 -20.56
C PHE A 309 -18.61 -23.55 -19.55
N ASP A 310 -19.69 -24.19 -20.02
CA ASP A 310 -20.71 -24.77 -19.15
C ASP A 310 -20.08 -25.77 -18.18
N ARG A 311 -19.22 -26.66 -18.70
CA ARG A 311 -18.50 -27.66 -17.89
C ARG A 311 -17.54 -27.02 -16.89
N ARG A 312 -16.78 -26.00 -17.30
CA ARG A 312 -15.75 -25.35 -16.48
C ARG A 312 -16.32 -24.53 -15.34
N PHE A 313 -17.47 -23.87 -15.56
CA PHE A 313 -18.06 -22.90 -14.63
C PHE A 313 -19.38 -23.39 -14.01
N ASN A 314 -19.69 -24.69 -14.12
CA ASN A 314 -20.92 -25.28 -13.58
C ASN A 314 -21.07 -25.08 -12.05
N ASP A 315 -19.97 -24.94 -11.33
CA ASP A 315 -19.97 -24.65 -9.90
C ASP A 315 -20.57 -23.28 -9.55
N PHE A 316 -20.57 -22.32 -10.49
CA PHE A 316 -21.20 -21.01 -10.31
C PHE A 316 -22.72 -21.09 -10.14
N GLU A 317 -23.37 -22.13 -10.66
CA GLU A 317 -24.82 -22.31 -10.53
C GLU A 317 -25.25 -22.41 -9.06
N SER A 318 -24.40 -22.99 -8.21
CA SER A 318 -24.64 -23.03 -6.77
C SER A 318 -24.55 -21.65 -6.08
N PHE A 319 -23.79 -20.71 -6.66
CA PHE A 319 -23.59 -19.35 -6.16
C PHE A 319 -24.55 -18.32 -6.77
N ARG A 320 -25.31 -18.68 -7.81
CA ARG A 320 -26.28 -17.78 -8.48
C ARG A 320 -27.23 -17.07 -7.52
N PRO A 321 -27.85 -17.76 -6.53
CA PRO A 321 -28.77 -17.10 -5.61
C PRO A 321 -28.07 -16.01 -4.79
N ASP A 322 -26.86 -16.31 -4.29
CA ASP A 322 -26.07 -15.36 -3.51
C ASP A 322 -25.64 -14.13 -4.35
N ILE A 323 -25.26 -14.34 -5.61
CA ILE A 323 -24.88 -13.27 -6.54
C ILE A 323 -26.08 -12.38 -6.85
N SER A 324 -27.26 -12.98 -7.06
CA SER A 324 -28.50 -12.25 -7.31
C SER A 324 -28.86 -11.36 -6.14
N LEU A 325 -28.83 -11.91 -4.91
CA LEU A 325 -29.08 -11.15 -3.68
C LEU A 325 -28.05 -10.03 -3.50
N PHE A 326 -26.77 -10.31 -3.72
CA PHE A 326 -25.70 -9.33 -3.53
C PHE A 326 -25.81 -8.14 -4.49
N SER A 327 -26.25 -8.41 -5.72
CA SER A 327 -26.36 -7.43 -6.78
C SER A 327 -27.65 -6.63 -6.70
N ASN A 328 -28.72 -7.20 -6.14
CA ASN A 328 -30.04 -6.59 -6.08
C ASN A 328 -30.74 -6.81 -4.71
N PRO A 329 -30.20 -6.28 -3.61
CA PRO A 329 -30.78 -6.50 -2.27
C PRO A 329 -32.12 -5.79 -2.04
N ILE A 330 -32.39 -4.70 -2.77
CA ILE A 330 -33.61 -3.88 -2.59
C ILE A 330 -34.82 -4.49 -3.31
N HIS A 331 -34.61 -5.18 -4.42
CA HIS A 331 -35.71 -5.72 -5.25
C HIS A 331 -35.67 -7.24 -5.41
N CYS A 332 -34.88 -7.95 -4.60
CA CYS A 332 -34.91 -9.41 -4.58
C CYS A 332 -36.23 -9.92 -4.01
N ASP A 333 -36.71 -11.04 -4.54
CA ASP A 333 -37.83 -11.76 -3.93
C ASP A 333 -37.39 -12.38 -2.59
N ILE A 334 -38.01 -11.95 -1.50
CA ILE A 334 -37.65 -12.34 -0.13
C ILE A 334 -37.91 -13.84 0.11
N GLU A 335 -38.98 -14.40 -0.44
CA GLU A 335 -39.38 -15.79 -0.17
C GLU A 335 -38.37 -16.80 -0.75
N SER A 336 -37.72 -16.45 -1.86
CA SER A 336 -36.65 -17.25 -2.46
C SER A 336 -35.29 -17.19 -1.75
N GLN A 337 -35.10 -16.29 -0.76
CA GLN A 337 -33.83 -16.10 -0.07
C GLN A 337 -33.65 -17.04 1.14
N PRO A 338 -32.41 -17.25 1.63
CA PRO A 338 -32.16 -18.05 2.82
C PRO A 338 -32.99 -17.56 4.02
N GLY A 339 -33.72 -18.47 4.67
CA GLY A 339 -34.70 -18.14 5.72
C GLY A 339 -34.15 -17.27 6.87
N HIS A 340 -32.87 -17.41 7.21
CA HIS A 340 -32.22 -16.62 8.26
C HIS A 340 -31.99 -15.14 7.87
N LEU A 341 -32.02 -14.79 6.58
CA LEU A 341 -31.85 -13.41 6.08
C LEU A 341 -33.18 -12.68 5.83
N GLN A 342 -34.28 -13.43 5.69
CA GLN A 342 -35.56 -12.90 5.20
C GLN A 342 -36.13 -11.76 6.06
N LEU A 343 -36.04 -11.86 7.39
CA LEU A 343 -36.56 -10.81 8.29
C LEU A 343 -35.78 -9.50 8.13
N GLU A 344 -34.45 -9.56 8.08
CA GLU A 344 -33.63 -8.36 7.85
C GLU A 344 -33.84 -7.79 6.43
N LEU A 345 -34.12 -8.63 5.44
CA LEU A 345 -34.48 -8.18 4.09
C LEU A 345 -35.80 -7.42 4.08
N CYS A 346 -36.83 -7.87 4.81
CA CYS A 346 -38.08 -7.12 4.96
C CYS A 346 -37.81 -5.71 5.49
N GLU A 347 -36.97 -5.60 6.52
CA GLU A 347 -36.60 -4.31 7.11
C GLU A 347 -35.75 -3.45 6.18
N LEU A 348 -34.83 -4.06 5.43
CA LEU A 348 -33.93 -3.38 4.49
C LEU A 348 -34.72 -2.80 3.30
N GLN A 349 -35.63 -3.58 2.71
CA GLN A 349 -36.43 -3.13 1.56
C GLN A 349 -37.42 -2.00 1.95
N CYS A 350 -37.84 -1.98 3.22
CA CYS A 350 -38.70 -0.93 3.77
C CYS A 350 -37.93 0.31 4.26
N ASP A 351 -36.59 0.32 4.25
CA ASP A 351 -35.81 1.47 4.73
C ASP A 351 -35.71 2.58 3.67
N PRO A 352 -36.32 3.76 3.88
CA PRO A 352 -36.30 4.84 2.88
C PRO A 352 -34.91 5.37 2.55
N SER A 353 -33.97 5.29 3.51
CA SER A 353 -32.61 5.79 3.33
C SER A 353 -31.76 4.87 2.43
N LEU A 354 -32.04 3.56 2.46
CA LEU A 354 -31.36 2.57 1.64
C LEU A 354 -32.02 2.40 0.28
N ASN A 355 -33.35 2.47 0.22
CA ASN A 355 -34.13 2.29 -1.01
C ASN A 355 -33.91 3.44 -2.03
N THR A 356 -33.59 4.65 -1.55
CA THR A 356 -33.27 5.80 -2.41
C THR A 356 -31.78 5.89 -2.78
N SER A 357 -30.94 4.98 -2.28
CA SER A 357 -29.50 4.99 -2.52
C SER A 357 -29.18 4.62 -3.97
N GLN A 358 -28.27 5.37 -4.60
CA GLN A 358 -27.67 5.02 -5.89
C GLN A 358 -26.39 4.18 -5.76
N VAL A 359 -25.97 3.89 -4.52
CA VAL A 359 -24.75 3.12 -4.24
C VAL A 359 -25.03 1.63 -4.48
N THR A 360 -24.11 0.94 -5.15
CA THR A 360 -24.24 -0.49 -5.48
C THR A 360 -23.01 -1.28 -5.07
N GLY A 361 -23.10 -2.61 -5.11
CA GLY A 361 -22.00 -3.52 -4.79
C GLY A 361 -21.53 -3.40 -3.35
N ILE A 362 -20.21 -3.55 -3.12
CA ILE A 362 -19.61 -3.56 -1.77
C ILE A 362 -19.97 -2.30 -0.97
N ASP A 363 -20.01 -1.14 -1.64
CA ASP A 363 -20.24 0.13 -0.94
C ASP A 363 -21.67 0.26 -0.44
N PHE A 364 -22.66 -0.40 -1.07
CA PHE A 364 -24.01 -0.49 -0.53
C PHE A 364 -24.03 -1.23 0.80
N TRP A 365 -23.39 -2.41 0.85
CA TRP A 365 -23.35 -3.25 2.05
C TRP A 365 -22.60 -2.59 3.22
N LYS A 366 -21.70 -1.64 2.95
CA LYS A 366 -21.04 -0.81 3.98
C LYS A 366 -21.99 0.18 4.67
N LEU A 367 -23.10 0.55 4.04
CA LEU A 367 -24.09 1.48 4.62
C LEU A 367 -24.93 0.81 5.72
N LEU A 368 -24.99 -0.52 5.74
CA LEU A 368 -25.79 -1.26 6.71
C LEU A 368 -25.23 -1.11 8.13
N SER A 369 -26.10 -0.70 9.06
CA SER A 369 -25.76 -0.64 10.48
C SER A 369 -25.45 -2.04 11.02
N PRO A 370 -24.34 -2.22 11.75
CA PRO A 370 -23.99 -3.49 12.41
C PRO A 370 -25.04 -3.94 13.43
N GLU A 371 -25.77 -3.00 14.02
CA GLU A 371 -26.74 -3.26 15.08
C GLU A 371 -28.10 -3.67 14.52
N ARG A 372 -28.45 -3.15 13.34
CA ARG A 372 -29.76 -3.36 12.72
C ARG A 372 -29.78 -4.50 11.69
N TYR A 373 -28.68 -4.68 10.96
CA TYR A 373 -28.59 -5.69 9.90
C TYR A 373 -27.38 -6.64 10.11
N PRO A 374 -27.20 -7.23 11.30
CA PRO A 374 -26.03 -8.06 11.59
C PRO A 374 -25.91 -9.28 10.68
N LEU A 375 -27.02 -9.95 10.33
CA LEU A 375 -26.99 -11.18 9.52
C LEU A 375 -26.65 -10.86 8.06
N LEU A 376 -27.32 -9.86 7.47
CA LEU A 376 -27.07 -9.39 6.12
C LEU A 376 -25.66 -8.85 5.95
N ARG A 377 -25.18 -8.07 6.92
CA ARG A 377 -23.80 -7.55 6.89
C ARG A 377 -22.77 -8.68 6.98
N ASN A 378 -22.97 -9.65 7.88
CA ASN A 378 -22.07 -10.80 7.99
C ASN A 378 -22.08 -11.67 6.73
N TRP A 379 -23.25 -11.94 6.16
CA TRP A 379 -23.39 -12.67 4.90
C TRP A 379 -22.69 -11.93 3.74
N ALA A 380 -22.90 -10.62 3.61
CA ALA A 380 -22.26 -9.83 2.56
C ALA A 380 -20.74 -9.76 2.72
N LEU A 381 -20.24 -9.64 3.96
CA LEU A 381 -18.80 -9.69 4.25
C LEU A 381 -18.18 -11.02 3.84
N LYS A 382 -18.87 -12.15 4.08
CA LYS A 382 -18.43 -13.47 3.61
C LYS A 382 -18.27 -13.47 2.09
N LEU A 383 -19.27 -12.99 1.34
CA LEU A 383 -19.18 -12.94 -0.13
C LEU A 383 -18.09 -11.98 -0.64
N CYS A 384 -17.91 -10.83 0.03
CA CYS A 384 -16.83 -9.88 -0.29
C CYS A 384 -15.43 -10.45 -0.03
N SER A 385 -15.31 -11.42 0.88
CA SER A 385 -14.02 -12.03 1.21
C SER A 385 -13.54 -13.06 0.19
N VAL A 386 -14.42 -13.51 -0.71
CA VAL A 386 -14.10 -14.53 -1.73
C VAL A 386 -13.15 -13.95 -2.77
N PHE A 387 -12.03 -14.62 -2.99
CA PHE A 387 -11.14 -14.31 -4.11
C PHE A 387 -11.78 -14.76 -5.41
N ALA A 388 -12.05 -13.80 -6.30
CA ALA A 388 -12.64 -14.09 -7.59
C ALA A 388 -11.63 -14.68 -8.60
N SER A 389 -10.34 -14.31 -8.47
CA SER A 389 -9.25 -14.90 -9.25
C SER A 389 -7.91 -14.96 -8.49
N THR A 390 -6.96 -15.69 -9.08
CA THR A 390 -5.56 -15.81 -8.66
C THR A 390 -4.71 -14.60 -9.02
N TYR A 391 -5.27 -13.56 -9.64
CA TYR A 391 -4.52 -12.38 -10.11
C TYR A 391 -3.64 -11.72 -9.02
N ILE A 392 -4.13 -11.65 -7.78
CA ILE A 392 -3.34 -11.11 -6.66
C ILE A 392 -2.11 -11.98 -6.36
N CYS A 393 -2.25 -13.31 -6.45
CA CYS A 393 -1.15 -14.27 -6.32
C CYS A 393 -0.15 -14.11 -7.49
N GLU A 394 -0.65 -14.10 -8.72
CA GLU A 394 0.15 -13.94 -9.94
C GLU A 394 0.96 -12.64 -9.95
N THR A 395 0.34 -11.52 -9.54
CA THR A 395 1.05 -10.23 -9.42
C THR A 395 2.11 -10.24 -8.34
N ALA A 396 1.92 -10.98 -7.25
CA ALA A 396 2.95 -11.20 -6.22
C ALA A 396 4.13 -12.03 -6.78
N PHE A 397 3.85 -13.09 -7.54
CA PHE A 397 4.88 -13.90 -8.21
C PHE A 397 5.65 -13.11 -9.27
N SER A 398 4.97 -12.30 -10.08
CA SER A 398 5.61 -11.38 -11.04
C SER A 398 6.53 -10.39 -10.31
N SER A 399 6.09 -9.88 -9.16
CA SER A 399 6.92 -9.01 -8.30
C SER A 399 8.15 -9.75 -7.78
N LEU A 400 8.01 -11.01 -7.38
CA LEU A 400 9.13 -11.88 -6.98
C LEU A 400 10.13 -12.10 -8.12
N LYS A 401 9.65 -12.43 -9.33
CA LYS A 401 10.50 -12.59 -10.53
C LYS A 401 11.32 -11.32 -10.78
N HIS A 402 10.68 -10.15 -10.73
CA HIS A 402 11.35 -8.87 -10.92
C HIS A 402 12.38 -8.56 -9.82
N VAL A 403 12.06 -8.77 -8.54
CA VAL A 403 12.98 -8.55 -7.41
C VAL A 403 14.20 -9.48 -7.50
N LYS A 404 14.00 -10.77 -7.83
CA LYS A 404 15.09 -11.73 -8.04
C LYS A 404 15.95 -11.36 -9.26
N SER A 405 15.34 -10.91 -10.36
CA SER A 405 16.05 -10.55 -11.59
C SER A 405 17.06 -9.40 -11.41
N LYS A 406 16.71 -8.37 -10.61
CA LYS A 406 17.59 -7.22 -10.35
C LYS A 406 18.80 -7.53 -9.49
N ASN A 407 18.70 -8.55 -8.63
CA ASN A 407 19.70 -8.84 -7.60
C ASN A 407 20.34 -10.22 -7.75
N ARG A 408 20.31 -10.82 -8.97
CA ARG A 408 20.87 -12.14 -9.33
C ARG A 408 22.09 -12.50 -8.47
N ASN A 409 21.91 -13.15 -7.31
CA ASN A 409 22.90 -13.87 -6.47
C ASN A 409 23.10 -13.48 -4.98
N ARG A 410 22.44 -12.48 -4.34
CA ARG A 410 22.78 -12.16 -2.91
C ARG A 410 21.65 -11.70 -1.96
N LEU A 411 20.39 -12.03 -2.18
CA LEU A 411 19.33 -11.79 -1.18
C LEU A 411 19.07 -13.05 -0.36
N SER A 412 19.03 -12.94 0.96
CA SER A 412 18.52 -14.01 1.82
C SER A 412 17.00 -14.09 1.69
N ASP A 413 16.43 -15.26 1.96
CA ASP A 413 14.98 -15.48 1.91
C ASP A 413 14.22 -14.54 2.86
N VAL A 414 14.82 -14.20 4.00
CA VAL A 414 14.26 -13.24 4.96
C VAL A 414 14.14 -11.85 4.35
N VAL A 415 15.23 -11.34 3.74
CA VAL A 415 15.20 -10.01 3.10
C VAL A 415 14.25 -10.01 1.91
N LEU A 416 14.22 -11.09 1.13
CA LEU A 416 13.29 -11.24 0.02
C LEU A 416 11.82 -11.21 0.49
N SER A 417 11.51 -11.90 1.59
CA SER A 417 10.18 -11.88 2.22
C SER A 417 9.79 -10.46 2.63
N HIS A 418 10.71 -9.71 3.24
CA HIS A 418 10.47 -8.31 3.60
C HIS A 418 10.21 -7.44 2.36
N ILE A 419 11.05 -7.53 1.33
CA ILE A 419 10.86 -6.76 0.09
C ILE A 419 9.49 -7.05 -0.51
N LEU A 420 9.13 -8.32 -0.63
CA LEU A 420 7.84 -8.72 -1.18
C LEU A 420 6.68 -8.15 -0.38
N ARG A 421 6.71 -8.30 0.96
CA ARG A 421 5.67 -7.79 1.84
C ARG A 421 5.45 -6.29 1.64
N VAL A 422 6.52 -5.50 1.57
CA VAL A 422 6.40 -4.05 1.35
C VAL A 422 5.96 -3.73 -0.07
N ALA A 423 6.53 -4.40 -1.08
CA ALA A 423 6.23 -4.15 -2.48
C ALA A 423 4.77 -4.44 -2.84
N THR A 424 4.21 -5.55 -2.33
CA THR A 424 2.87 -6.03 -2.69
C THR A 424 1.77 -5.50 -1.78
N SER A 425 2.09 -5.09 -0.54
CA SER A 425 1.11 -4.55 0.40
C SER A 425 0.50 -3.22 -0.08
N GLN A 426 -0.78 -3.04 0.24
CA GLN A 426 -1.52 -1.79 0.09
C GLN A 426 -1.83 -1.14 1.45
N LEU A 427 -1.35 -1.73 2.55
CA LEU A 427 -1.53 -1.17 3.89
C LEU A 427 -0.66 0.08 4.05
N GLU A 428 -1.24 1.09 4.70
CA GLU A 428 -0.52 2.28 5.12
C GLU A 428 0.48 1.93 6.22
N VAL A 429 1.63 2.60 6.17
CA VAL A 429 2.75 2.42 7.10
C VAL A 429 2.86 3.70 7.91
N ASP A 430 2.75 3.58 9.23
CA ASP A 430 2.90 4.73 10.14
C ASP A 430 4.37 4.96 10.44
N PHE A 431 5.02 5.76 9.57
CA PHE A 431 6.42 6.13 9.72
C PHE A 431 6.67 7.03 10.94
N ILE A 432 5.69 7.79 11.40
CA ILE A 432 5.84 8.66 12.58
C ILE A 432 6.01 7.78 13.82
N SER A 433 5.16 6.76 13.96
CA SER A 433 5.29 5.76 15.01
C SER A 433 6.64 5.05 14.96
N LEU A 434 7.10 4.64 13.76
CA LEU A 434 8.42 4.03 13.60
C LEU A 434 9.54 4.96 14.07
N VAL A 435 9.57 6.23 13.64
CA VAL A 435 10.57 7.22 14.07
C VAL A 435 10.54 7.44 15.58
N SER A 436 9.35 7.57 16.17
CA SER A 436 9.17 7.80 17.60
C SER A 436 9.74 6.66 18.45
N SER A 437 9.72 5.43 17.95
CA SER A 437 10.25 4.26 18.65
C SER A 437 11.78 4.30 18.82
N PHE A 438 12.51 4.95 17.90
CA PHE A 438 13.97 5.12 17.99
C PHE A 438 14.39 6.26 18.91
N MET A 439 13.50 7.20 19.21
CA MET A 439 13.81 8.41 19.98
C MET A 439 13.46 8.30 21.46
N LYS A 440 12.88 7.18 21.92
CA LYS A 440 12.71 6.94 23.35
C LYS A 440 14.09 6.74 24.00
N PRO A 441 14.44 7.50 25.06
CA PRO A 441 15.69 7.26 25.77
C PRO A 441 15.69 5.81 26.24
N GLN A 442 16.74 5.05 25.88
CA GLN A 442 17.03 3.81 26.59
C GLN A 442 17.27 4.20 28.04
N CYS A 443 16.33 3.89 28.93
CA CYS A 443 16.58 3.93 30.36
C CYS A 443 17.67 2.89 30.62
N SER A 444 18.91 3.34 30.76
CA SER A 444 19.96 2.54 31.39
C SER A 444 19.49 2.24 32.81
N HIS A 445 19.21 0.97 33.07
CA HIS A 445 18.96 0.43 34.40
C HIS A 445 20.18 0.57 35.30
#